data_AF-A0A934GSG9-F1
#
_entry.id   AF-A0A934GSG9-F1
#
_cell.length_a   1.000
_cell.length_b   1.000
_cell.length_c   1.000
_cell.angle_alpha   90.00
_cell.angle_beta   90.00
_cell.angle_gamma   90.00
#
_symmetry.space_group_name_H-M   'P 1'
#
loop_
_entity.id
_entity.type
_entity.pdbx_description
1 polymer ?
#
loop_
_entity_poly.entity_id
_entity_poly.type
_entity_poly.pdbx_seq_one_letter_code
_entity_poly.pdbx_strand_id
1 'polypeptide(L)'
;MLKKWMLAGLIVVLLAACGEDETDKKTQPRDNEQPDATIVLTLVSLPEQTILPGCPSNDLEDWFENAYFTMQSFATEADEQRKLVDNDDRDPALETLSRLLSLRNVVAMTATPSCVEISSQQVLSAMQGVIDGFQRFTSGEIDKADLGEQVSPYITSLNGLLVDLQAVVDPLYKLTPSSSSDSTSAPE
;
A
#
# COMPACT_ATOMS: atom_id res chain seq x y z
N MET A 1 -22.21 -27.60 -28.82
CA MET A 1 -23.16 -26.60 -29.37
C MET A 1 -24.17 -26.24 -28.29
N LEU A 2 -24.48 -24.94 -28.16
CA LEU A 2 -25.36 -24.29 -27.16
C LEU A 2 -24.79 -24.28 -25.72
N LYS A 3 -24.82 -23.20 -24.94
CA LYS A 3 -25.79 -22.08 -24.92
C LYS A 3 -25.15 -20.82 -24.29
N LYS A 4 -25.24 -19.70 -25.01
CA LYS A 4 -25.06 -18.33 -24.52
C LYS A 4 -26.16 -17.99 -23.53
N TRP A 5 -25.83 -17.30 -22.43
CA TRP A 5 -26.71 -16.31 -21.80
C TRP A 5 -25.87 -15.16 -21.27
N MET A 6 -25.83 -14.07 -22.06
CA MET A 6 -25.66 -12.72 -21.54
C MET A 6 -26.94 -12.35 -20.79
N LEU A 7 -26.80 -11.71 -19.63
CA LEU A 7 -27.86 -10.86 -19.10
C LEU A 7 -27.21 -9.65 -18.42
N ALA A 8 -27.36 -8.53 -19.12
CA ALA A 8 -27.09 -7.19 -18.64
C ALA A 8 -28.08 -6.83 -17.53
N GLY A 9 -27.57 -6.27 -16.44
CA GLY A 9 -28.36 -5.70 -15.35
C GLY A 9 -28.11 -4.21 -15.24
N LEU A 10 -29.00 -3.44 -15.85
CA LEU A 10 -29.15 -2.00 -15.77
C LEU A 10 -29.57 -1.60 -14.33
N ILE A 11 -28.80 -0.76 -13.63
CA ILE A 11 -29.24 -0.17 -12.36
C ILE A 11 -29.76 1.25 -12.64
N VAL A 12 -31.03 1.45 -12.33
CA VAL A 12 -31.78 2.70 -12.46
C VAL A 12 -31.46 3.60 -11.27
N VAL A 13 -31.04 4.84 -11.56
CA VAL A 13 -30.91 5.92 -10.59
C VAL A 13 -32.32 6.49 -10.31
N LEU A 14 -32.78 6.38 -9.07
CA LEU A 14 -33.98 7.08 -8.59
C LEU A 14 -33.56 8.35 -7.84
N LEU A 15 -33.64 9.48 -8.52
CA LEU A 15 -33.68 10.80 -7.91
C LEU A 15 -35.05 10.98 -7.26
N ALA A 16 -35.12 10.92 -5.93
CA ALA A 16 -36.27 11.41 -5.18
C ALA A 16 -36.09 12.92 -4.94
N ALA A 17 -36.69 13.72 -5.84
CA ALA A 17 -37.07 15.10 -5.55
C ALA A 17 -38.58 15.08 -5.22
N CYS A 18 -38.92 15.36 -3.97
CA CYS A 18 -40.28 15.62 -3.48
C CYS A 18 -40.12 16.14 -2.03
N GLY A 19 -40.64 17.29 -1.61
CA GLY A 19 -41.53 18.21 -2.28
C GLY A 19 -41.58 19.55 -1.55
N GLU A 20 -42.15 20.51 -2.27
CA GLU A 20 -42.73 21.75 -1.77
C GLU A 20 -43.90 21.46 -0.82
N ASP A 21 -44.00 22.22 0.26
CA ASP A 21 -45.29 22.55 0.85
C ASP A 21 -45.24 23.99 1.39
N GLU A 22 -45.92 24.90 0.69
CA GLU A 22 -46.22 26.25 1.13
C GLU A 22 -47.35 26.21 2.16
N THR A 23 -47.15 26.79 3.34
CA THR A 23 -48.28 27.34 4.11
C THR A 23 -47.87 28.59 4.89
N ASP A 24 -48.13 29.73 4.25
CA ASP A 24 -48.70 30.95 4.79
C ASP A 24 -48.73 31.12 6.33
N LYS A 25 -47.97 32.11 6.83
CA LYS A 25 -48.41 32.96 7.95
C LYS A 25 -47.74 34.34 7.91
N LYS A 26 -48.54 35.34 7.55
CA LYS A 26 -48.27 36.79 7.66
C LYS A 26 -47.81 37.19 9.07
N THR A 27 -46.73 37.96 9.17
CA THR A 27 -46.57 39.08 10.12
C THR A 27 -45.62 40.11 9.47
N GLN A 28 -45.99 41.38 9.57
CA GLN A 28 -45.44 42.55 8.86
C GLN A 28 -44.08 43.04 9.41
N PRO A 29 -43.38 43.97 8.69
CA PRO A 29 -41.93 44.17 8.74
C PRO A 29 -41.49 45.21 9.77
N ARG A 30 -40.24 45.08 10.27
CA ARG A 30 -39.47 46.20 10.82
C ARG A 30 -37.96 45.90 10.83
N ASP A 31 -37.24 46.91 10.33
CA ASP A 31 -35.92 47.38 10.77
C ASP A 31 -34.67 46.52 10.55
N ASN A 32 -33.85 47.00 9.60
CA ASN A 32 -32.38 47.03 9.62
C ASN A 32 -31.63 45.81 10.18
N GLU A 33 -31.36 44.82 9.33
CA GLU A 33 -30.14 44.02 9.44
C GLU A 33 -29.47 43.94 8.07
N GLN A 34 -28.34 44.65 7.95
CA GLN A 34 -27.36 44.41 6.91
C GLN A 34 -26.94 42.93 7.03
N PRO A 35 -27.03 42.09 5.98
CA PRO A 35 -26.61 40.72 6.11
C PRO A 35 -25.10 40.74 6.32
N ASP A 36 -24.67 40.43 7.54
CA ASP A 36 -23.32 40.03 7.84
C ASP A 36 -23.06 38.83 6.95
N ALA A 37 -22.34 39.06 5.84
CA ALA A 37 -21.98 38.02 4.89
C ALA A 37 -20.98 37.10 5.60
N THR A 38 -21.51 36.22 6.44
CA THR A 38 -20.77 35.10 6.99
C THR A 38 -20.41 34.25 5.79
N ILE A 39 -19.19 34.42 5.29
CA ILE A 39 -18.61 33.51 4.31
C ILE A 39 -18.50 32.17 5.03
N VAL A 40 -19.51 31.32 4.85
CA VAL A 40 -19.39 29.91 5.19
C VAL A 40 -18.40 29.35 4.19
N LEU A 41 -17.13 29.32 4.60
CA LEU A 41 -16.09 28.52 3.96
C LEU A 41 -16.54 27.07 4.07
N THR A 42 -17.33 26.65 3.09
CA THR A 42 -17.57 25.24 2.84
C THR A 42 -16.21 24.75 2.35
N LEU A 43 -15.42 24.19 3.27
CA LEU A 43 -14.24 23.41 2.91
C LEU A 43 -14.77 22.25 2.07
N VAL A 44 -14.82 22.47 0.76
CA VAL A 44 -15.02 21.39 -0.20
C VAL A 44 -13.82 20.51 0.00
N SER A 45 -14.00 19.43 0.78
CA SER A 45 -13.04 18.35 0.90
C SER A 45 -12.74 17.92 -0.52
N LEU A 46 -11.55 18.29 -1.02
CA LEU A 46 -11.10 17.79 -2.30
C LEU A 46 -11.08 16.27 -2.19
N PRO A 47 -11.57 15.53 -3.20
CA PRO A 47 -11.52 14.08 -3.16
C PRO A 47 -10.07 13.68 -2.89
N GLU A 48 -9.86 12.86 -1.87
CA GLU A 48 -8.55 12.27 -1.62
C GLU A 48 -8.02 11.74 -2.95
N GLN A 49 -6.83 12.18 -3.35
CA GLN A 49 -6.27 11.78 -4.62
C GLN A 49 -5.88 10.30 -4.52
N THR A 50 -6.82 9.41 -4.80
CA THR A 50 -6.61 7.98 -4.71
C THR A 50 -5.79 7.53 -5.92
N ILE A 51 -4.53 7.15 -5.72
CA ILE A 51 -3.73 6.50 -6.78
C ILE A 51 -4.27 5.09 -7.07
N LEU A 52 -4.78 4.41 -6.05
CA LEU A 52 -5.46 3.12 -6.15
C LEU A 52 -6.94 3.27 -5.78
N PRO A 53 -7.89 2.71 -6.56
CA PRO A 53 -9.31 2.76 -6.24
C PRO A 53 -9.60 2.20 -4.84
N GLY A 54 -10.23 3.00 -3.98
CA GLY A 54 -10.59 2.58 -2.62
C GLY A 54 -9.45 2.56 -1.60
N CYS A 55 -8.32 3.22 -1.91
CA CYS A 55 -7.16 3.33 -1.04
C CYS A 55 -6.94 4.81 -0.69
N PRO A 56 -7.24 5.24 0.54
CA PRO A 56 -6.78 6.54 1.04
C PRO A 56 -5.26 6.60 0.93
N SER A 57 -4.74 7.67 0.34
CA SER A 57 -3.31 7.78 0.02
C SER A 57 -2.42 7.79 1.27
N ASN A 58 -2.91 8.32 2.38
CA ASN A 58 -2.26 8.30 3.69
C ASN A 58 -2.10 6.87 4.23
N ASP A 59 -3.15 6.04 4.15
CA ASP A 59 -3.09 4.67 4.65
C ASP A 59 -2.11 3.82 3.84
N LEU A 60 -2.03 4.08 2.53
CA LEU A 60 -1.08 3.42 1.62
C LEU A 60 0.36 3.85 1.90
N GLU A 61 0.60 5.14 2.07
CA GLU A 61 1.91 5.72 2.39
C GLU A 61 2.42 5.22 3.74
N ASP A 62 1.59 5.26 4.78
CA ASP A 62 1.93 4.76 6.12
C ASP A 62 2.29 3.27 6.09
N TRP A 63 1.50 2.44 5.40
CA TRP A 63 1.81 1.02 5.27
C TRP A 63 3.11 0.80 4.51
N PHE A 64 3.30 1.53 3.41
CA PHE A 64 4.51 1.43 2.59
C PHE A 64 5.76 1.80 3.40
N GLU A 65 5.76 2.93 4.10
CA GLU A 65 6.89 3.37 4.93
C GLU A 65 7.24 2.37 6.03
N ASN A 66 6.23 1.77 6.66
CA ASN A 66 6.43 0.82 7.75
C ASN A 66 6.88 -0.57 7.28
N ALA A 67 6.43 -1.01 6.10
CA ALA A 67 6.64 -2.39 5.65
C ALA A 67 7.77 -2.51 4.60
N TYR A 68 7.93 -1.51 3.73
CA TYR A 68 8.80 -1.60 2.55
C TYR A 68 10.27 -1.84 2.91
N PHE A 69 10.82 -1.10 3.87
CA PHE A 69 12.22 -1.27 4.29
C PHE A 69 12.47 -2.69 4.83
N THR A 70 11.52 -3.23 5.58
CA THR A 70 11.60 -4.59 6.13
C THR A 70 11.57 -5.64 5.00
N MET A 71 10.68 -5.46 4.01
CA MET A 71 10.63 -6.35 2.83
C MET A 71 11.92 -6.27 1.99
N GLN A 72 12.46 -5.08 1.78
CA GLN A 72 13.70 -4.86 1.05
C GLN A 72 14.90 -5.48 1.77
N SER A 73 14.96 -5.32 3.09
CA SER A 73 16.00 -5.94 3.93
C SER A 73 15.95 -7.46 3.83
N PHE A 74 14.73 -8.04 3.88
CA PHE A 74 14.55 -9.48 3.69
C PHE A 74 15.06 -9.95 2.33
N ALA A 75 14.67 -9.27 1.25
CA ALA A 75 15.07 -9.66 -0.11
C ALA A 75 16.59 -9.58 -0.31
N THR A 76 17.20 -8.51 0.21
CA THR A 76 18.64 -8.27 0.14
C THR A 76 19.40 -9.34 0.93
N GLU A 77 19.03 -9.56 2.19
CA GLU A 77 19.71 -10.53 3.05
C GLU A 77 19.58 -11.96 2.52
N ALA A 78 18.40 -12.34 2.01
CA ALA A 78 18.18 -13.64 1.40
C ALA A 78 19.05 -13.86 0.16
N ASP A 79 19.16 -12.85 -0.72
CA ASP A 79 19.95 -12.96 -1.95
C ASP A 79 21.46 -12.96 -1.68
N GLU A 80 21.91 -12.11 -0.75
CA GLU A 80 23.30 -12.09 -0.29
C GLU A 80 23.70 -13.43 0.32
N GLN A 81 22.91 -13.94 1.27
CA GLN A 81 23.22 -15.21 1.92
C GLN A 81 23.25 -16.35 0.91
N ARG A 82 22.27 -16.44 0.00
CA ARG A 82 22.23 -17.47 -1.05
C ARG A 82 23.50 -17.47 -1.90
N LYS A 83 24.09 -16.30 -2.17
CA LYS A 83 25.36 -16.17 -2.92
C LYS A 83 26.58 -16.55 -2.09
N LEU A 84 26.54 -16.32 -0.78
CA LEU A 84 27.65 -16.52 0.14
C LEU A 84 27.78 -17.94 0.70
N VAL A 85 26.73 -18.78 0.63
CA VAL A 85 26.83 -20.19 1.02
C VAL A 85 27.99 -20.83 0.26
N ASP A 86 29.03 -21.27 0.96
CA ASP A 86 30.18 -21.98 0.39
C ASP A 86 30.16 -23.44 0.84
N ASN A 87 30.56 -24.37 -0.04
CA ASN A 87 30.70 -25.82 0.21
C ASN A 87 29.71 -26.43 1.23
N ASP A 88 28.42 -26.12 1.12
CA ASP A 88 27.34 -26.57 2.03
C ASP A 88 27.53 -26.22 3.53
N ASP A 89 28.23 -25.12 3.82
CA ASP A 89 28.27 -24.53 5.16
C ASP A 89 26.88 -24.00 5.55
N ARG A 90 26.30 -24.62 6.57
CA ARG A 90 24.92 -24.39 7.02
C ARG A 90 24.84 -23.46 8.23
N ASP A 91 25.94 -23.23 8.95
CA ASP A 91 25.91 -22.45 10.18
C ASP A 91 25.55 -20.98 9.91
N PRO A 92 26.15 -20.28 8.92
CA PRO A 92 25.74 -18.92 8.57
C PRO A 92 24.31 -18.85 8.02
N ALA A 93 23.87 -19.90 7.31
CA ALA A 93 22.52 -19.96 6.75
C ALA A 93 21.45 -20.11 7.85
N LEU A 94 21.76 -20.79 8.95
CA LEU A 94 20.88 -20.92 10.11
C LEU A 94 20.66 -19.58 10.82
N GLU A 95 21.72 -18.78 10.97
CA GLU A 95 21.61 -17.44 11.54
C GLU A 95 20.75 -16.52 10.66
N THR A 96 20.99 -16.54 9.34
CA THR A 96 20.18 -15.80 8.37
C THR A 96 18.72 -16.26 8.39
N LEU A 97 18.44 -17.57 8.47
CA LEU A 97 17.08 -18.07 8.57
C LEU A 97 16.32 -17.45 9.77
N SER A 98 16.98 -17.32 10.93
CA SER A 98 16.36 -16.68 12.10
C SER A 98 16.03 -15.21 11.85
N ARG A 99 16.90 -14.46 11.16
CA ARG A 99 16.66 -13.06 10.80
C ARG A 99 15.54 -12.92 9.77
N LEU A 100 15.53 -13.76 8.74
CA LEU A 100 14.48 -13.81 7.72
C LEU A 100 13.10 -14.09 8.34
N LEU A 101 13.00 -15.03 9.29
CA LEU A 101 11.78 -15.29 10.05
C LEU A 101 11.31 -14.05 10.82
N SER A 102 12.24 -13.34 11.48
CA SER A 102 11.93 -12.11 12.20
C SER A 102 11.36 -11.04 11.28
N LEU A 103 12.04 -10.77 10.15
CA LEU A 103 11.61 -9.78 9.16
C LEU A 103 10.24 -10.12 8.57
N ARG A 104 10.00 -11.39 8.22
CA ARG A 104 8.68 -11.85 7.72
C ARG A 104 7.58 -11.68 8.75
N ASN A 105 7.87 -11.92 10.03
CA ASN A 105 6.90 -11.70 11.10
C ASN A 105 6.59 -10.22 11.32
N VAL A 106 7.59 -9.34 11.21
CA VAL A 106 7.36 -7.89 11.26
C VAL A 106 6.41 -7.47 10.14
N VAL A 107 6.66 -7.88 8.89
CA VAL A 107 5.77 -7.58 7.76
C VAL A 107 4.36 -8.13 7.99
N ALA A 108 4.23 -9.35 8.52
CA ALA A 108 2.93 -9.98 8.79
C ALA A 108 2.12 -9.28 9.90
N MET A 109 2.80 -8.57 10.81
CA MET A 109 2.16 -7.82 11.90
C MET A 109 1.85 -6.37 11.52
N THR A 110 2.39 -5.86 10.40
CA THR A 110 2.10 -4.51 9.94
C THR A 110 0.65 -4.40 9.48
N ALA A 111 -0.08 -3.43 10.04
CA ALA A 111 -1.46 -3.16 9.66
C ALA A 111 -1.55 -2.87 8.16
N THR A 112 -2.25 -3.74 7.43
CA THR A 112 -2.34 -3.68 5.97
C THR A 112 -3.69 -3.09 5.55
N PRO A 113 -3.72 -2.02 4.74
CA PRO A 113 -4.98 -1.48 4.25
C PRO A 113 -5.61 -2.42 3.22
N SER A 114 -6.95 -2.47 3.20
CA SER A 114 -7.70 -3.44 2.37
C SER A 114 -7.36 -3.36 0.87
N CYS A 115 -7.01 -2.18 0.37
CA CYS A 115 -6.62 -1.96 -1.02
C CYS A 115 -5.34 -2.70 -1.46
N VAL A 116 -4.46 -3.08 -0.53
CA VAL A 116 -3.20 -3.78 -0.83
C VAL A 116 -3.10 -5.14 -0.14
N GLU A 117 -4.20 -5.64 0.44
CA GLU A 117 -4.23 -6.92 1.14
C GLU A 117 -3.75 -8.07 0.26
N ILE A 118 -4.17 -8.13 -1.00
CA ILE A 118 -3.75 -9.15 -1.96
C ILE A 118 -2.23 -9.07 -2.21
N SER A 119 -1.70 -7.87 -2.44
CA SER A 119 -0.26 -7.66 -2.65
C SER A 119 0.55 -8.03 -1.41
N SER A 120 0.06 -7.67 -0.22
CA SER A 120 0.67 -8.05 1.06
C SER A 120 0.71 -9.56 1.24
N GLN A 121 -0.38 -10.27 0.91
CA GLN A 121 -0.40 -11.74 0.94
C GLN A 121 0.58 -12.37 -0.07
N GLN A 122 0.72 -11.78 -1.26
CA GLN A 122 1.70 -12.24 -2.26
C GLN A 122 3.14 -12.06 -1.76
N VAL A 123 3.45 -10.91 -1.15
CA VAL A 123 4.75 -10.66 -0.50
C VAL A 123 5.01 -11.70 0.58
N LEU A 124 4.07 -11.90 1.51
CA LEU A 124 4.23 -12.87 2.60
C LEU A 124 4.39 -14.30 2.10
N SER A 125 3.69 -14.66 1.01
CA SER A 125 3.85 -15.96 0.36
C SER A 125 5.23 -16.13 -0.28
N ALA A 126 5.76 -15.09 -0.93
CA ALA A 126 7.11 -15.12 -1.50
C ALA A 126 8.17 -15.23 -0.40
N MET A 127 8.04 -14.43 0.68
CA MET A 127 8.93 -14.53 1.85
C MET A 127 8.90 -15.92 2.47
N GLN A 128 7.72 -16.55 2.57
CA GLN A 128 7.61 -17.92 3.08
C GLN A 128 8.36 -18.92 2.18
N GLY A 129 8.23 -18.82 0.85
CA GLY A 129 8.96 -19.69 -0.07
C GLY A 129 10.48 -19.60 0.07
N VAL A 130 11.00 -18.39 0.33
CA VAL A 130 12.43 -18.19 0.66
C VAL A 130 12.79 -18.89 1.98
N ILE A 131 11.99 -18.68 3.04
CA ILE A 131 12.20 -19.29 4.36
C ILE A 131 12.21 -20.83 4.26
N ASP A 132 11.25 -21.41 3.54
CA ASP A 132 11.16 -22.85 3.35
C ASP A 132 12.41 -23.40 2.65
N GLY A 133 12.93 -22.70 1.64
CA GLY A 133 14.19 -23.07 0.99
C GLY A 133 15.39 -23.07 1.95
N PHE A 134 15.53 -22.01 2.76
CA PHE A 134 16.58 -21.92 3.79
C PHE A 134 16.41 -22.98 4.90
N GLN A 135 15.19 -23.33 5.29
CA GLN A 135 14.93 -24.40 6.25
C GLN A 135 15.36 -25.77 5.72
N ARG A 136 15.02 -26.08 4.47
CA ARG A 136 15.44 -27.33 3.82
C ARG A 136 16.96 -27.39 3.65
N PHE A 137 17.58 -26.27 3.32
CA PHE A 137 19.04 -26.18 3.25
C PHE A 137 19.71 -26.27 4.62
N THR A 138 19.15 -25.70 5.69
CA THR A 138 19.80 -25.80 7.02
C THR A 138 19.60 -27.18 7.66
N SER A 139 18.54 -27.91 7.28
CA SER A 139 18.19 -29.22 7.84
C SER A 139 18.91 -30.42 7.20
N GLY A 140 19.59 -30.26 6.06
CA GLY A 140 20.20 -31.41 5.37
C GLY A 140 19.50 -31.82 4.07
N GLU A 141 18.28 -31.34 3.84
CA GLU A 141 17.40 -31.92 2.81
C GLU A 141 17.80 -31.56 1.38
N ILE A 142 18.40 -30.39 1.19
CA ILE A 142 18.87 -29.90 -0.12
C ILE A 142 20.31 -29.39 -0.01
N ASP A 143 20.99 -29.34 -1.15
CA ASP A 143 22.32 -28.77 -1.29
C ASP A 143 22.26 -27.28 -1.69
N LYS A 144 23.44 -26.65 -1.83
CA LYS A 144 23.54 -25.26 -2.29
C LYS A 144 22.92 -25.01 -3.66
N ALA A 145 23.08 -25.92 -4.61
CA ALA A 145 22.59 -25.73 -5.98
C ALA A 145 21.05 -25.71 -5.98
N ASP A 146 20.45 -26.66 -5.27
CA ASP A 146 19.01 -26.77 -5.06
C ASP A 146 18.44 -25.59 -4.26
N LEU A 147 19.17 -25.09 -3.25
CA LEU A 147 18.80 -23.84 -2.56
C LEU A 147 18.71 -22.68 -3.55
N GLY A 148 19.71 -22.56 -4.42
CA GLY A 148 19.76 -21.56 -5.47
C GLY A 148 18.54 -21.63 -6.39
N GLU A 149 18.21 -22.83 -6.89
CA GLU A 149 17.08 -23.06 -7.79
C GLU A 149 15.73 -22.78 -7.12
N GLN A 150 15.54 -23.22 -5.88
CA GLN A 150 14.26 -23.06 -5.18
C GLN A 150 13.98 -21.63 -4.73
N VAL A 151 15.00 -20.92 -4.24
CA VAL A 151 14.81 -19.59 -3.63
C VAL A 151 14.79 -18.46 -4.67
N SER A 152 15.50 -18.61 -5.79
CA SER A 152 15.63 -17.53 -6.80
C SER A 152 14.30 -17.04 -7.39
N PRO A 153 13.30 -17.91 -7.70
CA PRO A 153 12.00 -17.45 -8.18
C PRO A 153 11.26 -16.57 -7.16
N TYR A 154 11.34 -16.93 -5.87
CA TYR A 154 10.68 -16.17 -4.81
C TYR A 154 11.35 -14.81 -4.59
N ILE A 155 12.68 -14.75 -4.59
CA ILE A 155 13.42 -13.48 -4.51
C ILE A 155 13.08 -12.58 -5.72
N THR A 156 13.04 -13.17 -6.92
CA THR A 156 12.69 -12.44 -8.14
C THR A 156 11.27 -11.87 -8.06
N SER A 157 10.31 -12.69 -7.62
CA SER A 157 8.92 -12.27 -7.42
C SER A 157 8.81 -11.15 -6.39
N LEU A 158 9.54 -11.27 -5.27
CA LEU A 158 9.53 -10.27 -4.21
C LEU A 158 10.09 -8.94 -4.69
N ASN A 159 11.22 -8.96 -5.41
CA ASN A 159 11.80 -7.75 -5.99
C ASN A 159 10.87 -7.10 -7.03
N GLY A 160 10.17 -7.89 -7.85
CA GLY A 160 9.16 -7.38 -8.77
C GLY A 160 8.02 -6.66 -8.04
N LEU A 161 7.46 -7.29 -7.00
CA LEU A 161 6.42 -6.70 -6.16
C LEU A 161 6.89 -5.39 -5.50
N LEU A 162 8.14 -5.34 -5.02
CA LEU A 162 8.71 -4.12 -4.42
C LEU A 162 8.85 -2.99 -5.44
N VAL A 163 9.26 -3.29 -6.67
CA VAL A 163 9.33 -2.30 -7.76
C VAL A 163 7.95 -1.78 -8.11
N ASP A 164 6.96 -2.66 -8.23
CA ASP A 164 5.58 -2.27 -8.53
C ASP A 164 4.98 -1.42 -7.41
N LEU A 165 5.21 -1.79 -6.14
CA LEU A 165 4.79 -1.02 -4.97
C LEU A 165 5.42 0.38 -4.96
N GLN A 166 6.74 0.47 -5.18
CA GLN A 166 7.43 1.75 -5.26
C GLN A 166 6.86 2.62 -6.39
N ALA A 167 6.57 2.04 -7.56
CA ALA A 167 6.00 2.77 -8.69
C ALA A 167 4.59 3.33 -8.41
N VAL A 168 3.83 2.69 -7.54
CA VAL A 168 2.50 3.16 -7.10
C VAL A 168 2.61 4.28 -6.07
N VAL A 169 3.59 4.24 -5.17
CA VAL A 169 3.75 5.24 -4.09
C VAL A 169 4.55 6.47 -4.54
N ASP A 170 5.49 6.31 -5.47
CA ASP A 170 6.32 7.40 -6.04
C ASP A 170 5.55 8.67 -6.45
N PRO A 171 4.37 8.60 -7.07
CA PRO A 171 3.61 9.80 -7.42
C PRO A 171 3.05 10.53 -6.19
N LEU A 172 2.81 9.86 -5.05
CA LEU A 172 2.38 10.52 -3.80
C LEU A 172 3.45 11.51 -3.33
N TYR A 173 4.71 11.07 -3.32
CA TYR A 173 5.86 11.89 -2.95
C TYR A 173 6.19 13.02 -3.95
N LYS A 174 5.68 12.94 -5.18
CA LYS A 174 5.82 13.99 -6.21
C LYS A 174 4.70 15.03 -6.18
N LEU A 175 3.58 14.71 -5.52
CA LEU A 175 2.42 15.59 -5.40
C LEU A 175 2.46 16.47 -4.14
N THR A 176 3.30 16.16 -3.17
CA THR A 176 3.60 17.05 -2.04
C THR A 176 4.45 18.22 -2.53
N PRO A 177 3.95 19.47 -2.51
CA PRO A 177 4.77 20.62 -2.83
C PRO A 177 5.89 20.67 -1.79
N SER A 178 7.13 20.61 -2.25
CA SER A 178 8.28 21.02 -1.45
C SER A 178 7.95 22.40 -0.89
N SER A 179 7.76 22.49 0.43
CA SER A 179 7.80 23.75 1.14
C SER A 179 9.24 24.24 1.05
N SER A 180 9.58 24.83 -0.09
CA SER A 180 10.76 25.67 -0.22
C SER A 180 10.50 26.90 0.63
N SER A 181 11.07 26.88 1.83
CA SER A 181 11.29 28.04 2.67
C SER A 181 12.17 29.04 1.90
N ASP A 182 11.53 29.90 1.12
CA ASP A 182 12.14 31.10 0.56
C ASP A 182 12.49 32.04 1.72
N SER A 183 13.70 31.88 2.26
CA SER A 183 14.32 32.91 3.09
C SER A 183 14.72 34.06 2.17
N THR A 184 13.77 34.96 1.91
CA THR A 184 14.07 36.27 1.34
C THR A 184 14.77 37.10 2.41
N SER A 185 16.11 37.14 2.36
CA SER A 185 16.88 38.19 3.03
C SER A 185 16.60 39.52 2.33
N ALA A 186 15.93 40.43 3.04
CA ALA A 186 15.84 41.83 2.64
C ALA A 186 17.21 42.50 2.83
N PRO A 187 17.73 43.25 1.83
CA PRO A 187 18.85 44.16 2.06
C PRO A 187 18.34 45.50 2.61
N GLU A 188 18.95 45.97 3.69
CA GLU A 188 18.95 47.38 4.12
C GLU A 188 19.86 48.24 3.24
#